data_AF-A0A4R7KA38-F1
#
_entry.id   AF-A0A4R7KA38-F1
#
_cell.length_a   1.000
_cell.length_b   1.000
_cell.length_c   1.000
_cell.angle_alpha   90.00
_cell.angle_beta   90.00
_cell.angle_gamma   90.00
#
_symmetry.space_group_name_H-M   'P 1'
#
loop_
_entity.id
_entity.type
_entity.pdbx_description
1 polymer ?
#
loop_
_entity_poly.entity_id
_entity_poly.type
_entity_poly.pdbx_seq_one_letter_code
_entity_poly.pdbx_strand_id
1 'polypeptide(L)'
;MAKRNVIWTKTADIQFFGILEYWVKRNTSTRYSKKLVRLVSDRTKQIAKSPLINKSIDFKDVRVASLGNFSITIDRTLKAC
;
A
#
# COMPACT_ATOMS: atom_id res chain seq x y z
N MET A 1 22.31 1.14 2.80
CA MET A 1 20.92 1.53 2.42
C MET A 1 20.08 1.59 3.68
N ALA A 2 19.46 2.74 4.01
CA ALA A 2 18.67 2.87 5.23
C ALA A 2 17.39 2.01 5.14
N LYS A 3 17.22 1.10 6.11
CA LYS A 3 16.01 0.28 6.25
C LYS A 3 14.90 1.17 6.82
N ARG A 4 13.92 1.54 5.99
CA ARG A 4 12.74 2.30 6.43
C ARG A 4 11.68 1.34 6.97
N ASN A 5 11.07 1.69 8.09
CA ASN A 5 9.91 0.96 8.60
C ASN A 5 8.65 1.39 7.85
N VAL A 6 7.84 0.44 7.39
CA VAL A 6 6.54 0.71 6.76
C VAL A 6 5.47 0.46 7.80
N ILE A 7 4.71 1.50 8.15
CA ILE A 7 3.62 1.43 9.11
C ILE A 7 2.33 1.71 8.35
N TRP A 8 1.38 0.78 8.44
CA TRP A 8 0.05 0.94 7.89
C TRP A 8 -0.83 1.70 8.88
N THR A 9 -1.65 2.62 8.39
CA THR A 9 -2.67 3.27 9.22
C THR A 9 -3.84 2.32 9.42
N LYS A 10 -4.53 2.45 10.55
CA LYS A 10 -5.73 1.65 10.84
C LYS A 10 -6.77 1.76 9.71
N THR A 11 -6.92 2.94 9.11
CA THR A 11 -7.83 3.15 7.98
C THR A 11 -7.39 2.34 6.75
N ALA A 12 -6.10 2.32 6.44
CA ALA A 12 -5.59 1.55 5.31
C ALA A 12 -5.75 0.04 5.52
N ASP A 13 -5.57 -0.45 6.74
CA ASP A 13 -5.81 -1.85 7.09
C ASP A 13 -7.29 -2.23 6.88
N ILE A 14 -8.22 -1.40 7.37
CA ILE A 14 -9.68 -1.64 7.21
C ILE A 14 -10.06 -1.63 5.73
N GLN A 15 -9.60 -0.64 4.97
CA GLN A 15 -9.87 -0.53 3.53
C GLN A 15 -9.32 -1.73 2.77
N PHE A 16 -8.09 -2.13 3.07
CA PHE A 16 -7.47 -3.28 2.41
C PHE A 16 -8.20 -4.57 2.74
N PHE A 17 -8.59 -4.79 3.99
CA PHE A 17 -9.38 -5.95 4.39
C PHE A 17 -10.73 -5.99 3.64
N GLY A 18 -11.42 -4.85 3.53
CA GLY A 18 -12.67 -4.76 2.77
C GLY A 18 -12.52 -5.14 1.30
N ILE A 19 -11.41 -4.75 0.65
CA ILE A 19 -11.09 -5.17 -0.73
C ILE A 19 -10.91 -6.69 -0.81
N LEU A 20 -10.16 -7.28 0.13
CA LEU A 20 -9.94 -8.72 0.16
C LEU A 20 -11.25 -9.49 0.34
N GLU A 21 -12.10 -9.03 1.26
CA GLU A 21 -13.40 -9.63 1.54
C GLU A 21 -14.34 -9.55 0.32
N TYR A 22 -14.39 -8.39 -0.36
CA TYR A 22 -15.16 -8.22 -1.59
C TYR A 22 -14.78 -9.28 -2.64
N TRP A 23 -13.49 -9.50 -2.88
CA TRP A 23 -13.04 -10.47 -3.86
C TRP A 23 -13.25 -11.92 -3.43
N VAL A 24 -13.20 -12.23 -2.13
CA VAL A 24 -13.59 -13.55 -1.62
C VAL A 24 -15.07 -13.81 -1.89
N LYS A 25 -15.94 -12.84 -1.58
CA LYS A 25 -17.39 -12.95 -1.81
C LYS A 25 -17.72 -13.07 -3.29
N ARG A 26 -17.12 -12.23 -4.14
CA ARG A 26 -17.38 -12.20 -5.59
C ARG A 26 -16.89 -13.45 -6.32
N ASN A 27 -15.68 -13.91 -6.00
CA ASN A 27 -15.05 -15.02 -6.72
C ASN A 27 -15.29 -16.37 -6.06
N THR A 28 -16.00 -16.40 -4.92
CA THR A 28 -16.20 -17.57 -4.03
C THR A 28 -14.90 -18.30 -3.67
N SER A 29 -13.76 -17.61 -3.76
CA SER A 29 -12.43 -18.19 -3.59
C SER A 29 -11.45 -17.17 -3.04
N THR A 30 -10.54 -17.64 -2.19
CA THR A 30 -9.49 -16.81 -1.58
C THR A 30 -8.25 -16.65 -2.48
N ARG A 31 -8.20 -17.31 -3.63
CA ARG A 31 -7.01 -17.33 -4.50
C ARG A 31 -6.59 -15.93 -4.94
N TYR A 32 -7.55 -15.11 -5.37
CA TYR A 32 -7.25 -13.74 -5.82
C TYR A 32 -6.83 -12.84 -4.66
N SER A 33 -7.51 -12.91 -3.51
CA SER A 33 -7.17 -12.16 -2.31
C SER A 33 -5.76 -12.50 -1.80
N LYS A 34 -5.36 -13.78 -1.80
CA LYS A 34 -3.98 -14.21 -1.47
C LYS A 34 -2.94 -13.64 -2.45
N LYS A 35 -3.27 -13.57 -3.74
CA LYS A 35 -2.40 -12.94 -4.76
C LYS A 35 -2.25 -11.44 -4.50
N LEU A 36 -3.34 -10.75 -4.17
CA LEU A 36 -3.36 -9.33 -3.81
C LEU A 36 -2.45 -9.03 -2.61
N VAL A 37 -2.55 -9.82 -1.54
CA VAL A 37 -1.69 -9.66 -0.35
C VAL A 37 -0.21 -9.75 -0.72
N ARG A 38 0.19 -10.72 -1.56
CA ARG A 38 1.57 -10.84 -2.04
C ARG A 38 2.02 -9.62 -2.85
N LEU A 39 1.20 -9.18 -3.81
CA LEU A 39 1.50 -8.01 -4.64
C LEU A 39 1.68 -6.75 -3.81
N VAL A 40 0.81 -6.52 -2.81
CA VAL A 40 0.91 -5.37 -1.90
C VAL A 40 2.15 -5.47 -1.02
N SER A 41 2.47 -6.65 -0.50
CA SER A 41 3.70 -6.89 0.28
C SER A 41 4.96 -6.62 -0.54
N ASP A 42 5.02 -7.08 -1.78
CA ASP A 42 6.18 -6.87 -2.64
C ASP A 42 6.32 -5.41 -3.06
N ARG A 43 5.20 -4.76 -3.37
CA ARG A 43 5.17 -3.33 -3.69
C ARG A 43 5.62 -2.49 -2.50
N THR A 44 5.16 -2.78 -1.29
CA THR A 44 5.60 -2.05 -0.07
C THR A 44 7.07 -2.26 0.24
N LYS A 45 7.63 -3.45 0.02
CA LYS A 45 9.09 -3.66 0.11
C LYS A 45 9.86 -2.82 -0.90
N GLN A 46 9.37 -2.67 -2.14
CA GLN A 46 9.99 -1.80 -3.14
C GLN A 46 9.93 -0.32 -2.72
N ILE A 47 8.77 0.13 -2.23
CA ILE A 47 8.55 1.49 -1.71
C ILE A 47 9.52 1.79 -0.56
N ALA A 48 9.70 0.85 0.37
CA ALA A 48 10.63 1.00 1.50
C ALA A 48 12.08 1.19 1.04
N LYS A 49 12.49 0.46 -0.01
CA LYS A 49 13.84 0.55 -0.61
C LYS A 49 14.03 1.87 -1.38
N SER A 50 13.05 2.28 -2.19
CA SER A 50 13.12 3.48 -3.02
C SER A 50 11.83 4.31 -2.94
N PRO A 51 11.68 5.18 -1.93
CA PRO A 51 10.44 5.94 -1.73
C PRO A 51 10.26 7.08 -2.74
N LEU A 52 11.34 7.50 -3.41
CA LEU A 52 11.31 8.57 -4.40
C LEU A 52 10.82 8.10 -5.78
N ILE A 53 10.65 6.79 -5.97
CA ILE A 53 10.18 6.22 -7.25
C ILE A 53 8.71 6.54 -7.53
N ASN A 54 7.93 6.84 -6.49
CA ASN A 54 6.49 7.06 -6.61
C ASN A 54 6.19 8.52 -6.92
N LYS A 55 5.15 8.74 -7.73
CA LYS A 55 4.69 10.07 -8.12
C LYS A 55 4.29 10.87 -6.88
N SER A 56 4.88 12.05 -6.72
CA SER A 56 4.40 13.06 -5.78
C SER A 56 3.10 13.65 -6.31
N ILE A 57 2.15 13.85 -5.42
CA ILE A 57 0.94 14.63 -5.70
C ILE A 57 1.11 16.04 -5.15
N ASP A 58 0.20 16.95 -5.48
CA ASP A 58 0.27 18.36 -5.08
C ASP A 58 0.20 18.57 -3.56
N PHE A 59 -0.22 17.55 -2.81
CA PHE A 59 -0.13 17.53 -1.35
C PHE A 59 1.30 17.23 -0.89
N LYS A 60 1.85 18.16 -0.08
CA LYS A 60 3.19 18.07 0.48
C LYS A 60 3.41 16.74 1.18
N ASP A 61 4.52 16.08 0.84
CA ASP A 61 4.98 14.79 1.39
C ASP A 61 4.10 13.56 1.14
N VAL A 62 3.00 13.70 0.39
CA VAL A 62 2.18 12.58 -0.05
C VAL A 62 2.64 12.06 -1.42
N ARG A 63 2.71 10.74 -1.53
CA ARG A 63 3.06 10.02 -2.76
C ARG A 63 2.05 8.93 -3.02
N VAL A 64 1.83 8.63 -4.30
CA VAL A 64 0.91 7.57 -4.71
C VAL A 64 1.67 6.54 -5.52
N ALA A 65 1.58 5.28 -5.09
CA ALA A 65 2.08 4.13 -5.83
C ALA A 65 0.88 3.40 -6.47
N SER A 66 0.83 3.36 -7.80
CA SER A 66 -0.15 2.54 -8.51
C SER A 66 0.20 1.05 -8.42
N LEU A 67 -0.84 0.22 -8.29
CA LEU A 67 -0.78 -1.24 -8.29
C LEU A 67 -2.02 -1.79 -9.03
N GLY A 68 -1.92 -1.85 -10.36
CA GLY A 68 -3.05 -2.23 -11.21
C GLY A 68 -4.22 -1.28 -11.03
N ASN A 69 -5.35 -1.79 -10.54
CA ASN A 69 -6.58 -1.02 -10.30
C ASN A 69 -6.64 -0.37 -8.91
N PHE A 70 -5.59 -0.54 -8.09
CA PHE A 70 -5.52 0.01 -6.74
C PHE A 70 -4.38 1.01 -6.65
N SER A 71 -4.50 1.94 -5.72
CA SER A 71 -3.45 2.90 -5.37
C SER A 71 -3.09 2.76 -3.90
N ILE A 72 -1.80 2.81 -3.60
CA ILE A 72 -1.27 2.89 -2.24
C ILE A 72 -0.82 4.33 -2.02
N THR A 73 -1.50 5.03 -1.14
CA THR A 73 -1.14 6.38 -0.72
C THR A 73 -0.16 6.31 0.44
N ILE A 74 0.96 6.99 0.31
CA ILE A 74 2.07 6.99 1.26
C ILE A 74 2.29 8.42 1.69
N ASP A 75 2.32 8.65 2.99
CA ASP A 75 2.71 9.94 3.56
C ASP A 75 4.08 9.80 4.23
N ARG A 76 4.99 10.73 3.93
CA ARG A 76 6.24 10.88 4.69
C ARG A 76 5.98 11.83 5.85
N THR A 77 5.46 11.27 6.93
CA THR A 77 5.56 11.94 8.23
C THR A 77 7.03 11.93 8.66
N LEU A 78 7.74 13.03 8.41
CA LEU A 78 8.78 13.46 9.34
C LEU A 78 8.03 13.70 10.65
N LYS A 79 8.10 12.75 11.59
CA LYS A 79 7.86 13.12 12.99
C LYS A 79 8.85 14.23 13.29
N ALA A 80 8.41 15.48 13.20
CA ALA A 80 9.02 16.55 13.96
C ALA A 80 8.89 16.11 15.42
N CYS A 81 10.05 15.88 16.04
CA CYS A 81 10.13 15.81 17.48
C CYS A 81 9.60 17.12 18.07
#